data_AF-A0A2W4MK72-F1
#
_entry.id   AF-A0A2W4MK72-F1
#
_cell.length_a   1.000
_cell.length_b   1.000
_cell.length_c   1.000
_cell.angle_alpha   90.00
_cell.angle_beta   90.00
_cell.angle_gamma   90.00
#
_symmetry.space_group_name_H-M   'P 1'
#
loop_
_entity.id
_entity.type
_entity.pdbx_description
1 polymer ?
#
loop_
_entity_poly.entity_id
_entity_poly.type
_entity_poly.pdbx_seq_one_letter_code
_entity_poly.pdbx_strand_id
1 'polypeptide(L)'
;MFGIAFALALPEARRRVRETLAWVRGPRSRLREELDTFRTFVSYAHCLAESLASGRPEANHPRIRVEGERHLTEALARGRGAVVVTAHAGPWDATARLLAAFTTAEVIVVMRPERDPAARALHDAARERGGVRVAHVGEHPLDALPLPRLSET
;
A
#
# COMPACT_ATOMS: atom_id res chain seq x y z
N MET A 1 8.29 16.25 -9.04
CA MET A 1 7.81 17.16 -10.11
C MET A 1 6.40 16.80 -10.61
N PHE A 2 6.12 15.57 -11.03
CA PHE A 2 4.80 15.25 -11.59
C PHE A 2 3.64 15.35 -10.58
N GLY A 3 3.85 15.06 -9.29
CA GLY A 3 2.81 15.23 -8.26
C GLY A 3 2.21 16.65 -8.21
N ILE A 4 3.05 17.69 -8.33
CA ILE A 4 2.59 19.09 -8.39
C ILE A 4 1.77 19.33 -9.66
N ALA A 5 2.23 18.81 -10.81
CA ALA A 5 1.51 18.94 -12.07
C ALA A 5 0.11 18.32 -12.00
N PHE A 6 -0.02 17.11 -11.41
CA PHE A 6 -1.32 16.47 -11.18
C PHE A 6 -2.18 17.23 -10.17
N ALA A 7 -1.59 17.78 -9.11
CA ALA A 7 -2.31 18.62 -8.16
C ALA A 7 -2.95 19.83 -8.85
N LEU A 8 -2.24 20.45 -9.81
CA LEU A 8 -2.75 21.57 -10.59
C LEU A 8 -3.81 21.14 -11.61
N ALA A 9 -3.56 20.04 -12.33
CA ALA A 9 -4.39 19.55 -13.43
C ALA A 9 -5.69 18.85 -13.01
N LEU A 10 -5.81 18.38 -11.76
CA LEU A 10 -6.97 17.64 -11.27
C LEU A 10 -7.70 18.39 -10.13
N PRO A 11 -8.53 19.40 -10.45
CA PRO A 11 -9.15 20.26 -9.44
C PRO A 11 -10.12 19.50 -8.52
N GLU A 12 -10.86 18.51 -9.02
CA GLU A 12 -11.79 17.70 -8.20
C GLU A 12 -11.02 16.81 -7.22
N ALA A 13 -9.93 16.19 -7.68
CA ALA A 13 -9.07 15.39 -6.81
C ALA A 13 -8.43 16.26 -5.74
N ARG A 14 -7.92 17.45 -6.13
CA ARG A 14 -7.34 18.42 -5.19
C ARG A 14 -8.34 18.84 -4.13
N ARG A 15 -9.59 19.11 -4.52
CA ARG A 15 -10.69 19.43 -3.59
C ARG A 15 -10.94 18.31 -2.59
N ARG A 16 -11.07 17.06 -3.05
CA ARG A 16 -11.31 15.89 -2.18
C ARG A 16 -10.18 15.64 -1.19
N VAL A 17 -8.93 15.78 -1.63
CA VAL A 17 -7.76 15.66 -0.75
C VAL A 17 -7.79 16.75 0.32
N ARG A 18 -8.05 18.00 -0.05
CA ARG A 18 -8.17 19.12 0.90
C ARG A 18 -9.27 18.89 1.93
N GLU A 19 -10.45 18.43 1.51
CA GLU A 19 -11.56 18.10 2.40
C GLU A 19 -11.19 16.98 3.37
N THR A 20 -10.58 15.90 2.87
CA THR A 20 -10.10 14.79 3.70
C THR A 20 -9.08 15.26 4.73
N LEU A 21 -8.13 16.12 4.32
CA LEU A 21 -7.14 16.68 5.22
C LEU A 21 -7.77 17.59 6.28
N ALA A 22 -8.79 18.37 5.94
CA ALA A 22 -9.52 19.18 6.92
C ALA A 22 -10.20 18.31 7.99
N TRP A 23 -10.80 17.18 7.60
CA TRP A 23 -11.36 16.19 8.53
C TRP A 23 -10.30 15.57 9.45
N VAL A 24 -9.15 15.17 8.89
CA VAL A 24 -8.08 14.49 9.65
C VAL A 24 -7.31 15.46 10.54
N ARG A 25 -7.07 16.68 10.08
CA ARG A 25 -6.11 17.62 10.68
C ARG A 25 -6.75 18.79 11.43
N GLY A 26 -8.07 18.93 11.33
CA GLY A 26 -8.83 20.04 11.88
C GLY A 26 -8.64 21.37 11.12
N PRO A 27 -9.31 22.45 11.56
CA PRO A 27 -9.26 23.75 10.90
C PRO A 27 -7.84 24.34 10.86
N ARG A 28 -7.41 24.85 9.70
CA ARG A 28 -6.10 25.51 9.54
C ARG A 28 -6.19 26.74 8.66
N SER A 29 -5.08 27.48 8.57
CA SER A 29 -5.00 28.58 7.60
C SER A 29 -5.00 28.05 6.17
N ARG A 30 -5.65 28.79 5.26
CA ARG A 30 -5.76 28.42 3.84
C ARG A 30 -4.40 28.06 3.21
N LEU A 31 -3.35 28.82 3.53
CA LEU A 31 -2.00 28.54 3.04
C LEU A 31 -1.49 27.16 3.48
N ARG A 32 -1.71 26.78 4.75
CA ARG A 32 -1.26 25.47 5.26
C ARG A 32 -2.09 24.33 4.65
N GLU A 33 -3.39 24.53 4.48
CA GLU A 33 -4.27 23.54 3.83
C GLU A 33 -3.82 23.26 2.40
N GLU A 34 -3.54 24.30 1.62
CA GLU A 34 -3.04 24.14 0.26
C GLU A 34 -1.67 23.45 0.25
N LEU A 35 -0.71 23.90 1.07
CA LEU A 35 0.61 23.28 1.14
C LEU A 35 0.53 21.78 1.52
N ASP A 36 -0.29 21.41 2.48
CA ASP A 36 -0.49 20.01 2.88
C ASP A 36 -1.18 19.20 1.76
N THR A 37 -2.09 19.82 1.01
CA THR A 37 -2.71 19.22 -0.18
C THR A 37 -1.65 18.92 -1.23
N PHE A 38 -0.85 19.91 -1.65
CA PHE A 38 0.23 19.71 -2.62
C PHE A 38 1.26 18.67 -2.15
N ARG A 39 1.62 18.69 -0.87
CA ARG A 39 2.49 17.67 -0.26
C ARG A 39 1.91 16.28 -0.41
N THR A 40 0.61 16.10 -0.20
CA THR A 40 -0.06 14.81 -0.35
C THR A 40 0.02 14.29 -1.79
N PHE A 41 -0.17 15.16 -2.79
CA PHE A 41 0.03 14.78 -4.19
C PHE A 41 1.47 14.40 -4.52
N VAL A 42 2.45 15.11 -3.95
CA VAL A 42 3.88 14.77 -4.10
C VAL A 42 4.20 13.44 -3.42
N SER A 43 3.72 13.20 -2.20
CA SER A 43 3.89 11.93 -1.50
C SER A 43 3.25 10.78 -2.26
N TYR A 44 2.05 10.96 -2.80
CA TYR A 44 1.38 9.95 -3.63
C TYR A 44 2.18 9.66 -4.91
N ALA A 45 2.70 10.70 -5.56
CA ALA A 45 3.58 10.54 -6.71
C ALA A 45 4.84 9.71 -6.37
N HIS A 46 5.46 9.93 -5.22
CA HIS A 46 6.58 9.08 -4.77
C HIS A 46 6.14 7.62 -4.55
N CYS A 47 5.01 7.39 -3.89
CA CYS A 47 4.48 6.03 -3.68
C CYS A 47 4.25 5.29 -5.02
N LEU A 48 3.67 5.99 -6.00
CA LEU A 48 3.45 5.43 -7.34
C LEU A 48 4.77 5.14 -8.06
N ALA A 49 5.71 6.08 -8.01
CA ALA A 49 7.02 5.90 -8.64
C ALA A 49 7.78 4.72 -8.01
N GLU A 50 7.74 4.58 -6.68
CA GLU A 50 8.34 3.46 -5.97
C GLU A 50 7.67 2.13 -6.33
N SER A 51 6.34 2.08 -6.38
CA SER A 51 5.60 0.89 -6.83
C SER A 51 6.03 0.45 -8.24
N LEU A 52 6.11 1.39 -9.19
CA LEU A 52 6.51 1.09 -10.57
C LEU A 52 8.00 0.72 -10.69
N ALA A 53 8.86 1.33 -9.88
CA ALA A 53 10.29 1.03 -9.87
C ALA A 53 10.61 -0.29 -9.15
N SER A 54 9.78 -0.72 -8.21
CA SER A 54 9.99 -1.89 -7.36
C SER A 54 10.22 -3.17 -8.16
N GLY A 55 9.64 -3.27 -9.36
CA GLY A 55 9.79 -4.43 -10.24
C GLY A 55 11.14 -4.53 -10.97
N ARG A 56 12.05 -3.55 -10.84
CA ARG A 56 13.32 -3.50 -11.57
C ARG A 56 14.45 -4.23 -10.81
N PRO A 57 15.31 -5.01 -11.50
CA PRO A 57 16.47 -5.67 -10.88
C PRO A 57 17.45 -4.69 -10.22
N GLU A 58 17.58 -3.49 -10.76
CA GLU A 58 18.53 -2.46 -10.31
C GLU A 58 17.91 -1.52 -9.26
N ALA A 59 16.68 -1.80 -8.80
CA ALA A 59 16.03 -0.97 -7.79
C ALA A 59 16.82 -1.04 -6.48
N ASN A 60 17.37 0.11 -6.05
CA ASN A 60 18.02 0.22 -4.75
C ASN A 60 17.04 -0.18 -3.64
N HIS A 61 17.44 -1.14 -2.81
CA HIS A 61 16.70 -1.47 -1.60
C HIS A 61 16.77 -0.29 -0.63
N PRO A 62 15.62 0.29 -0.23
CA PRO A 62 15.63 1.36 0.76
C PRO A 62 16.17 0.82 2.08
N ARG A 63 16.91 1.66 2.81
CA ARG A 63 17.26 1.36 4.21
C ARG A 63 15.99 1.52 5.04
N ILE A 64 15.54 0.44 5.66
CA ILE A 64 14.30 0.43 6.41
C ILE A 64 14.60 0.17 7.88
N ARG A 65 13.87 0.89 8.74
CA ARG A 65 13.79 0.62 10.18
C ARG A 65 12.36 0.23 10.49
N VAL A 66 12.18 -0.94 11.10
CA VAL A 66 10.88 -1.40 11.57
C VAL A 66 10.75 -1.08 13.06
N GLU A 67 9.67 -0.42 13.44
CA GLU A 67 9.31 -0.21 14.84
C GLU A 67 8.25 -1.24 15.25
N GLY A 68 8.49 -1.92 16.38
CA GLY A 68 7.54 -2.92 16.90
C GLY A 68 7.60 -4.30 16.23
N GLU A 69 8.69 -4.65 15.55
CA GLU A 69 8.90 -5.96 14.87
C GLU A 69 8.52 -7.16 15.75
N ARG A 70 8.87 -7.12 17.05
CA ARG A 70 8.54 -8.19 18.01
C ARG A 70 7.07 -8.59 18.03
N HIS A 71 6.15 -7.65 17.77
CA HIS A 71 4.72 -7.94 17.76
C HIS A 71 4.34 -8.94 16.67
N LEU A 72 4.96 -8.82 15.50
CA LEU A 72 4.74 -9.76 14.40
C LEU A 72 5.38 -11.10 14.72
N THR A 73 6.63 -11.12 15.20
CA THR A 73 7.34 -12.34 15.57
C THR A 73 6.61 -13.13 16.66
N GLU A 74 6.14 -12.46 17.71
CA GLU A 74 5.35 -13.06 18.80
C GLU A 74 3.99 -13.56 18.33
N ALA A 75 3.33 -12.87 17.38
CA ALA A 75 2.08 -13.33 16.80
C ALA A 75 2.29 -14.62 16.00
N LEU A 76 3.31 -14.65 15.15
CA LEU A 76 3.65 -15.81 14.32
C LEU A 76 4.11 -17.01 15.16
N ALA A 77 4.86 -16.79 16.25
CA ALA A 77 5.32 -17.84 17.16
C ALA A 77 4.17 -18.63 17.83
N ARG A 78 2.95 -18.09 17.85
CA ARG A 78 1.75 -18.81 18.33
C ARG A 78 1.24 -19.87 17.35
N GLY A 79 1.79 -19.95 16.15
CA GLY A 79 1.44 -20.97 15.15
C GLY A 79 0.06 -20.80 14.50
N ARG A 80 -0.56 -19.63 14.64
CA ARG A 80 -1.92 -19.33 14.12
C ARG A 80 -1.93 -18.36 12.92
N GLY A 81 -0.75 -17.97 12.43
CA GLY A 81 -0.60 -16.87 11.48
C GLY A 81 -0.86 -15.50 12.11
N ALA A 82 -0.86 -14.46 11.27
CA ALA A 82 -1.13 -13.09 11.67
C ALA A 82 -1.93 -12.35 10.60
N VAL A 83 -2.83 -11.47 11.03
CA VAL A 83 -3.53 -10.53 10.14
C VAL A 83 -2.94 -9.15 10.36
N VAL A 84 -2.30 -8.60 9.31
CA VAL A 84 -1.75 -7.25 9.33
C VAL A 84 -2.79 -6.30 8.77
N VAL A 85 -3.36 -5.47 9.64
CA VAL A 85 -4.28 -4.40 9.23
C VAL A 85 -3.48 -3.16 8.88
N THR A 86 -3.72 -2.59 7.71
CA THR A 86 -3.00 -1.43 7.19
C THR A 86 -3.94 -0.38 6.60
N ALA A 87 -3.39 0.79 6.28
CA ALA A 87 -4.05 1.86 5.57
C ALA A 87 -3.32 2.16 4.25
N HIS A 88 -3.98 2.85 3.31
CA HIS A 88 -3.34 3.36 2.10
C HIS A 88 -2.45 4.56 2.44
N ALA A 89 -1.32 4.29 3.09
CA ALA A 89 -0.37 5.27 3.58
C ALA A 89 1.06 4.87 3.22
N GLY A 90 1.76 5.75 2.52
CA GLY A 90 3.14 5.50 2.10
C GLY A 90 3.28 4.40 1.03
N PRO A 91 4.53 3.95 0.78
CA PRO A 91 4.84 2.96 -0.24
C PRO A 91 4.50 1.55 0.24
N TRP A 92 3.21 1.21 0.15
CA TRP A 92 2.70 -0.05 0.70
C TRP A 92 3.24 -1.29 -0.01
N ASP A 93 3.49 -1.25 -1.33
CA ASP A 93 4.08 -2.37 -2.08
C ASP A 93 5.49 -2.71 -1.59
N ALA A 94 6.30 -1.68 -1.25
CA ALA A 94 7.61 -1.89 -0.65
C ALA A 94 7.50 -2.51 0.76
N THR A 95 6.46 -2.13 1.51
CA THR A 95 6.19 -2.66 2.86
C THR A 95 5.79 -4.14 2.82
N ALA A 96 4.98 -4.57 1.85
CA ALA A 96 4.59 -5.98 1.72
C ALA A 96 5.81 -6.89 1.44
N ARG A 97 6.71 -6.45 0.54
CA ARG A 97 7.96 -7.15 0.25
C ARG A 97 8.91 -7.18 1.43
N LEU A 98 8.97 -6.08 2.17
CA LEU A 98 9.75 -6.01 3.39
C LEU A 98 9.26 -7.03 4.43
N LEU A 99 7.95 -7.14 4.62
CA LEU A 99 7.37 -8.16 5.51
C LEU A 99 7.82 -9.55 5.09
N ALA A 100 7.76 -9.88 3.80
CA ALA A 100 8.21 -11.16 3.26
C ALA A 100 9.71 -11.42 3.50
N ALA A 101 10.53 -10.38 3.61
CA ALA A 101 11.96 -10.52 3.93
C ALA A 101 12.23 -10.73 5.44
N PHE A 102 11.33 -10.30 6.32
CA PHE A 102 11.50 -10.40 7.78
C PHE A 102 10.87 -11.65 8.40
N THR A 103 10.06 -12.39 7.64
CA THR A 103 9.42 -13.61 8.13
C THR A 103 9.65 -14.77 7.19
N THR A 104 9.62 -15.98 7.74
CA THR A 104 9.54 -17.22 6.97
C THR A 104 8.11 -17.57 6.57
N ALA A 105 7.11 -16.85 7.10
CA ALA A 105 5.71 -17.05 6.75
C ALA A 105 5.41 -16.53 5.34
N GLU A 106 4.52 -17.22 4.62
CA GLU A 106 3.99 -16.71 3.35
C GLU A 106 3.22 -15.42 3.58
N VAL A 107 3.56 -14.37 2.83
CA VAL A 107 2.85 -13.08 2.86
C VAL A 107 1.83 -13.04 1.73
N ILE A 108 0.55 -12.97 2.10
CA ILE A 108 -0.56 -12.90 1.16
C ILE A 108 -1.21 -11.52 1.25
N VAL A 109 -1.29 -10.83 0.11
CA VAL A 109 -2.08 -9.60 -0.04
C VAL A 109 -3.42 -9.96 -0.65
N VAL A 110 -4.49 -9.61 0.05
CA VAL A 110 -5.87 -9.79 -0.41
C VAL A 110 -6.36 -8.49 -1.03
N MET A 111 -6.76 -8.53 -2.29
CA MET A 111 -7.21 -7.32 -2.99
C MET A 111 -8.27 -7.62 -4.05
N ARG A 112 -8.97 -6.58 -4.49
CA ARG A 112 -9.81 -6.66 -5.68
C ARG A 112 -8.93 -6.65 -6.94
N PRO A 113 -9.28 -7.38 -8.01
CA PRO A 113 -8.59 -7.22 -9.28
C PRO A 113 -8.65 -5.78 -9.79
N GLU A 114 -7.52 -5.32 -10.34
CA GLU A 114 -7.47 -4.08 -11.09
C GLU A 114 -8.43 -4.15 -12.28
N ARG A 115 -9.02 -3.00 -12.63
CA ARG A 115 -9.98 -2.90 -13.73
C ARG A 115 -9.35 -3.22 -15.10
N ASP A 116 -8.08 -2.86 -15.26
CA ASP A 116 -7.31 -3.11 -16.48
C ASP A 116 -6.48 -4.39 -16.32
N PRO A 117 -6.66 -5.40 -17.19
CA PRO A 117 -5.92 -6.66 -17.11
C PRO A 117 -4.40 -6.50 -17.25
N ALA A 118 -3.91 -5.53 -18.03
CA ALA A 118 -2.49 -5.28 -18.20
C ALA A 118 -1.89 -4.64 -16.94
N ALA A 119 -2.62 -3.73 -16.30
CA ALA A 119 -2.22 -3.16 -15.02
C ALA A 119 -2.18 -4.24 -13.93
N ARG A 120 -3.18 -5.13 -13.89
CA ARG A 120 -3.20 -6.30 -13.00
C ARG A 120 -1.97 -7.17 -13.21
N ALA A 121 -1.71 -7.60 -14.44
CA ALA A 121 -0.58 -8.46 -14.77
C ALA A 121 0.77 -7.83 -14.37
N LEU A 122 0.92 -6.52 -14.59
CA LEU A 122 2.12 -5.78 -14.19
C LEU A 122 2.32 -5.79 -12.67
N HIS A 123 1.27 -5.51 -11.90
CA HIS A 123 1.34 -5.47 -10.45
C HIS A 123 1.52 -6.86 -9.82
N ASP A 124 0.76 -7.86 -10.28
CA ASP A 124 0.87 -9.25 -9.82
C ASP A 124 2.31 -9.75 -10.02
N ALA A 125 2.87 -9.56 -11.22
CA ALA A 125 4.23 -9.97 -11.51
C ALA A 125 5.28 -9.23 -10.64
N ALA A 126 5.07 -7.96 -10.32
CA ALA A 126 5.97 -7.20 -9.45
C ALA A 126 5.93 -7.70 -7.99
N ARG A 127 4.75 -8.07 -7.49
CA ARG A 127 4.55 -8.60 -6.12
C ARG A 127 5.09 -10.02 -5.98
N GLU A 128 4.83 -10.88 -6.96
CA GLU A 128 5.35 -12.26 -7.00
C GLU A 128 6.89 -12.28 -7.00
N ARG A 129 7.54 -11.44 -7.83
CA ARG A 129 9.01 -11.27 -7.78
C ARG A 129 9.53 -10.80 -6.43
N GLY A 130 8.69 -10.12 -5.66
CA GLY A 130 8.97 -9.64 -4.33
C GLY A 130 8.67 -10.63 -3.21
N GLY A 131 8.28 -11.87 -3.52
CA GLY A 131 7.93 -12.89 -2.53
C GLY A 131 6.54 -12.70 -1.90
N VAL A 132 5.68 -11.90 -2.54
CA VAL A 132 4.32 -11.61 -2.07
C VAL A 132 3.32 -12.31 -2.97
N ARG A 133 2.47 -13.15 -2.38
CA ARG A 133 1.35 -13.79 -3.09
C ARG A 133 0.15 -12.85 -3.12
N VAL A 134 -0.53 -12.77 -4.26
CA VAL A 134 -1.76 -11.98 -4.42
C VAL A 134 -2.97 -12.91 -4.45
N ALA A 135 -3.93 -12.67 -3.57
CA ALA A 135 -5.24 -13.31 -3.57
C ALA A 135 -6.30 -12.30 -4.03
N HIS A 136 -6.75 -12.45 -5.27
CA HIS A 136 -7.81 -11.63 -5.83
C HIS A 136 -9.17 -12.09 -5.31
N VAL A 137 -9.88 -11.21 -4.62
CA VAL A 137 -11.24 -11.44 -4.09
C VAL A 137 -12.26 -10.62 -4.86
N GLY A 138 -13.52 -11.06 -4.80
CA GLY A 138 -14.62 -10.52 -5.59
C GLY A 138 -14.93 -9.03 -5.38
N GLU A 139 -16.06 -8.59 -5.90
CA GLU A 139 -16.42 -7.18 -5.92
C GLU A 139 -16.93 -6.68 -4.56
N HIS A 140 -17.33 -7.57 -3.64
CA HIS A 140 -17.89 -7.20 -2.35
C HIS A 140 -16.83 -7.23 -1.23
N PRO A 141 -16.81 -6.25 -0.31
CA PRO A 141 -15.83 -6.19 0.79
C PRO A 141 -15.76 -7.45 1.67
N LEU A 142 -16.84 -8.24 1.71
CA LEU A 142 -16.92 -9.46 2.51
C LEU A 142 -16.48 -10.73 1.76
N ASP A 143 -16.16 -10.63 0.47
CA ASP A 143 -15.73 -11.78 -0.34
C ASP A 143 -14.38 -12.35 0.12
N ALA A 144 -13.62 -11.59 0.92
CA ALA A 144 -12.39 -12.04 1.56
C ALA A 144 -12.59 -12.90 2.82
N LEU A 145 -13.78 -12.88 3.43
CA LEU A 145 -14.04 -13.58 4.72
C LEU A 145 -13.81 -15.10 4.70
N PRO A 146 -13.99 -15.83 3.59
CA PRO A 146 -13.72 -17.26 3.55
C PRO A 146 -12.22 -17.61 3.54
N LEU A 147 -11.33 -16.68 3.16
CA LEU A 147 -9.90 -16.98 2.98
C LEU A 147 -9.19 -17.57 4.21
N PRO A 148 -9.44 -17.11 5.45
CA PRO A 148 -8.81 -17.69 6.64
C PRO A 148 -9.23 -19.14 6.94
N ARG A 149 -10.25 -19.67 6.26
CA ARG A 149 -10.77 -21.03 6.47
C ARG A 149 -10.21 -22.06 5.49
N LEU A 150 -9.40 -21.65 4.52
CA LEU A 150 -8.91 -22.53 3.44
C LEU A 150 -7.65 -23.35 3.82
N SER A 151 -7.14 -23.22 5.05
CA SER A 151 -5.97 -23.96 5.53
C SER A 151 -6.30 -25.27 6.29
N GLU A 152 -7.55 -25.75 6.22
CA GLU A 152 -8.01 -26.99 6.89
C GLU A 152 -8.27 -28.17 5.92
N THR A 153 -7.78 -28.09 4.69
CA THR A 153 -7.81 -29.20 3.70
C THR A 153 -6.42 -29.50 3.21
#